data_AF-A0A1F6IDC6-F1
#
_entry.id   AF-A0A1F6IDC6-F1
#
_cell.length_a   1.000
_cell.length_b   1.000
_cell.length_c   1.000
_cell.angle_alpha   90.00
_cell.angle_beta   90.00
_cell.angle_gamma   90.00
#
_symmetry.space_group_name_H-M   'P 1'
#
loop_
_entity.id
_entity.type
_entity.pdbx_description
1 polymer ?
#
loop_
_entity_poly.entity_id
_entity_poly.type
_entity_poly.pdbx_seq_one_letter_code
_entity_poly.pdbx_strand_id
1 'polypeptide(L)'
;MLKINSSKLQKGFTLIELLVVIGILAILLAVTLIAINPARQFSQANNTQRRSDVNAILNAVHQYMADNNGTPPAGIDTTVRTITDAGGLTDVDLCVALVSTYIADLPLDPQTGTEAPASSVCTDALANYDTQYTVVQSVGDNRITVAAPDAELGEVITVTR
;
A
#
# COMPACT_ATOMS: atom_id res chain seq x y z
N MET A 1 52.40 54.57 -8.28
CA MET A 1 52.46 53.21 -7.72
C MET A 1 51.31 52.41 -8.33
N LEU A 2 51.58 51.62 -9.38
CA LEU A 2 50.55 50.91 -10.16
C LEU A 2 50.39 49.47 -9.61
N LYS A 3 49.17 49.09 -9.26
CA LYS A 3 48.82 47.76 -8.73
C LYS A 3 48.40 46.88 -9.91
N ILE A 4 49.17 45.82 -10.22
CA ILE A 4 48.83 44.87 -11.28
C ILE A 4 47.88 43.82 -10.69
N ASN A 5 46.61 43.84 -11.11
CA ASN A 5 45.65 42.78 -10.80
C ASN A 5 45.87 41.62 -11.78
N SER A 6 46.41 40.49 -11.30
CA SER A 6 46.46 39.25 -12.07
C SER A 6 45.06 38.64 -12.19
N SER A 7 44.39 38.90 -13.30
CA SER A 7 43.18 38.17 -13.70
C SER A 7 43.55 36.71 -13.99
N LYS A 8 43.15 35.78 -13.11
CA LYS A 8 43.25 34.35 -13.38
C LYS A 8 42.40 34.02 -14.61
N LEU A 9 43.03 33.52 -15.67
CA LEU A 9 42.33 33.00 -16.85
C LEU A 9 41.45 31.82 -16.42
N GLN A 10 40.13 32.03 -16.39
CA GLN A 10 39.19 30.94 -16.21
C GLN A 10 39.21 30.10 -17.49
N LYS A 11 39.65 28.84 -17.36
CA LYS A 11 39.54 27.86 -18.45
C LYS A 11 38.07 27.47 -18.58
N GLY A 12 37.47 27.75 -19.73
CA GLY A 12 36.14 27.23 -20.09
C GLY A 12 36.22 25.76 -20.50
N PHE A 13 35.12 25.04 -20.34
CA PHE A 13 34.98 23.69 -20.88
C PHE A 13 34.95 23.73 -22.41
N THR A 14 35.57 22.74 -23.04
CA THR A 14 35.49 22.52 -24.48
C THR A 14 34.17 21.82 -24.83
N LEU A 15 33.67 22.06 -26.05
CA LEU A 15 32.47 21.37 -26.55
C LEU A 15 32.66 19.85 -26.59
N ILE A 16 33.88 19.38 -26.87
CA ILE A 16 34.19 17.95 -26.91
C ILE A 16 34.17 17.31 -25.51
N GLU A 17 34.64 18.01 -24.48
CA GLU A 17 34.53 17.53 -23.09
C GLU A 17 33.06 17.35 -22.69
N LEU A 18 32.20 18.31 -23.03
CA LEU A 18 30.78 18.21 -22.71
C LEU A 18 30.09 17.07 -23.49
N LEU A 19 30.47 16.88 -24.76
CA LEU A 19 29.92 15.81 -25.62
C LEU A 19 30.29 14.42 -25.10
N VAL A 20 31.53 14.21 -24.67
CA VAL A 20 31.97 12.93 -24.10
C VAL A 20 31.25 12.64 -22.79
N VAL A 21 31.05 13.65 -21.93
CA VAL A 21 30.36 13.49 -20.64
C VAL A 21 28.91 13.05 -20.82
N ILE A 22 28.15 13.70 -21.70
CA ILE A 22 26.76 13.30 -21.94
C ILE A 22 26.67 11.90 -22.57
N GLY A 23 27.66 11.52 -23.39
CA GLY A 23 27.75 10.17 -23.96
C GLY A 23 27.94 9.10 -22.89
N ILE A 24 28.86 9.34 -21.94
CA ILE A 24 29.08 8.43 -20.80
C ILE A 24 27.85 8.39 -19.88
N LEU A 25 27.21 9.53 -19.61
CA LEU A 25 25.99 9.59 -18.80
C LEU A 25 24.84 8.77 -19.40
N ALA A 26 24.66 8.82 -20.72
CA ALA A 26 23.64 8.03 -21.40
C ALA A 26 23.86 6.51 -21.23
N ILE A 27 25.11 6.05 -21.35
CA ILE A 27 25.47 4.63 -21.18
C ILE A 27 25.24 4.19 -19.73
N LEU A 28 25.71 4.98 -18.76
CA LEU A 28 25.52 4.67 -17.34
C LEU A 28 24.03 4.60 -17.00
N LEU A 29 23.22 5.56 -17.47
CA LEU A 29 21.79 5.58 -17.20
C LEU A 29 21.08 4.33 -17.77
N ALA A 30 21.39 3.94 -19.00
CA ALA A 30 20.83 2.73 -19.61
C ALA A 30 21.14 1.47 -18.79
N VAL A 31 22.38 1.29 -18.34
CA VAL A 31 22.78 0.14 -17.51
C VAL A 31 22.08 0.17 -16.15
N THR A 32 21.98 1.33 -15.50
CA THR A 32 21.35 1.44 -14.17
C THR A 32 19.86 1.08 -14.18
N LEU A 33 19.10 1.46 -15.22
CA LEU A 33 17.68 1.14 -15.31
C LEU A 33 17.43 -0.37 -15.43
N ILE A 34 18.26 -1.07 -16.20
CA ILE A 34 18.20 -2.53 -16.32
C ILE A 34 18.53 -3.20 -14.98
N ALA A 35 19.49 -2.65 -14.24
CA ALA A 35 19.95 -3.23 -12.98
C ALA A 35 18.92 -3.10 -11.83
N ILE A 36 18.14 -2.01 -11.77
CA ILE A 36 17.28 -1.70 -10.62
C ILE A 36 15.88 -2.33 -10.72
N ASN A 37 15.41 -2.68 -11.92
CA ASN A 37 14.06 -3.22 -12.17
C ASN A 37 12.96 -2.46 -11.39
N PRO A 38 12.63 -1.22 -11.79
CA PRO A 38 11.71 -0.37 -11.05
C PRO A 38 10.33 -1.00 -10.83
N ALA A 39 9.83 -1.78 -11.80
CA ALA A 39 8.57 -2.49 -11.67
C ALA A 39 8.56 -3.41 -10.44
N ARG A 40 9.63 -4.18 -10.25
CA ARG A 40 9.76 -5.05 -9.07
C ARG A 40 9.81 -4.25 -7.77
N GLN A 41 10.45 -3.08 -7.77
CA GLN A 41 10.52 -2.22 -6.59
C GLN A 41 9.16 -1.64 -6.22
N PHE A 42 8.35 -1.24 -7.21
CA PHE A 42 6.96 -0.82 -6.96
C PHE A 42 6.12 -1.96 -6.39
N SER A 43 6.23 -3.18 -6.94
CA SER A 43 5.54 -4.35 -6.38
C SER A 43 5.93 -4.63 -4.93
N GLN A 44 7.21 -4.46 -4.57
CA GLN A 44 7.68 -4.63 -3.19
C GLN A 44 7.13 -3.53 -2.26
N ALA A 45 7.05 -2.30 -2.74
CA ALA A 45 6.44 -1.20 -1.98
C ALA A 45 4.95 -1.46 -1.74
N ASN A 46 4.20 -1.90 -2.76
CA ASN A 46 2.80 -2.27 -2.65
C ASN A 46 2.60 -3.42 -1.64
N ASN A 47 3.41 -4.47 -1.72
CA ASN A 47 3.36 -5.58 -0.75
C ASN A 47 3.70 -5.14 0.67
N THR A 48 4.60 -4.16 0.85
CA THR A 48 4.92 -3.57 2.16
C THR A 48 3.71 -2.83 2.72
N GLN A 49 3.02 -2.05 1.88
CA GLN A 49 1.79 -1.36 2.24
C GLN A 49 0.70 -2.37 2.64
N ARG A 50 0.41 -3.37 1.79
CA ARG A 50 -0.53 -4.46 2.08
C ARG A 50 -0.27 -5.15 3.41
N ARG A 51 0.99 -5.42 3.75
CA ARG A 51 1.37 -6.02 5.05
C ARG A 51 1.01 -5.11 6.21
N SER A 52 1.18 -3.80 6.08
CA SER A 52 0.74 -2.83 7.09
C SER A 52 -0.78 -2.82 7.20
N ASP A 53 -1.47 -2.82 6.07
CA ASP A 53 -2.93 -2.71 5.97
C ASP A 53 -3.64 -3.91 6.60
N VAL A 54 -3.25 -5.14 6.25
CA VAL A 54 -3.84 -6.34 6.85
C VAL A 54 -3.60 -6.41 8.37
N ASN A 55 -2.47 -5.89 8.86
CA ASN A 55 -2.20 -5.79 10.28
C ASN A 55 -3.07 -4.73 10.96
N ALA A 56 -3.27 -3.57 10.32
CA ALA A 56 -4.11 -2.51 10.84
C ALA A 56 -5.56 -2.98 10.98
N ILE A 57 -6.11 -3.62 9.93
CA ILE A 57 -7.45 -4.21 9.94
C ILE A 57 -7.56 -5.26 11.04
N LEU A 58 -6.63 -6.21 11.09
CA LEU A 58 -6.67 -7.28 12.10
C LEU A 58 -6.61 -6.71 13.52
N ASN A 59 -5.76 -5.72 13.78
CA ASN A 59 -5.68 -5.07 15.08
C ASN A 59 -6.99 -4.35 15.45
N ALA A 60 -7.66 -3.73 14.49
CA ALA A 60 -8.96 -3.09 14.72
C ALA A 60 -10.04 -4.14 15.06
N VAL A 61 -10.09 -5.24 14.32
CA VAL A 61 -11.01 -6.36 14.60
C VAL A 61 -10.75 -6.96 15.99
N HIS A 62 -9.50 -7.18 16.37
CA HIS A 62 -9.17 -7.71 17.69
C HIS A 62 -9.50 -6.75 18.83
N GLN A 63 -9.33 -5.45 18.63
CA GLN A 63 -9.76 -4.45 19.61
C GLN A 63 -11.28 -4.44 19.77
N TYR A 64 -12.03 -4.49 18.66
CA TYR A 64 -13.48 -4.66 18.69
C TYR A 64 -13.88 -5.92 19.47
N MET A 65 -13.24 -7.05 19.20
CA MET A 65 -13.52 -8.31 19.89
C MET A 65 -13.23 -8.21 21.38
N ALA A 66 -12.14 -7.55 21.79
CA ALA A 66 -11.82 -7.35 23.20
C ALA A 66 -12.94 -6.59 23.94
N ASP A 67 -13.52 -5.58 23.29
CA ASP A 67 -14.60 -4.77 23.85
C ASP A 67 -15.98 -5.46 23.77
N ASN A 68 -16.15 -6.43 22.87
CA ASN A 68 -17.40 -7.14 22.60
C ASN A 68 -17.38 -8.61 23.05
N ASN A 69 -16.76 -8.89 24.20
CA ASN A 69 -16.73 -10.22 24.84
C ASN A 69 -16.15 -11.35 23.97
N GLY A 70 -15.21 -11.02 23.09
CA GLY A 70 -14.61 -11.95 22.14
C GLY A 70 -15.43 -12.20 20.88
N THR A 71 -16.55 -11.51 20.69
CA THR A 71 -17.41 -11.65 19.51
C THR A 71 -16.84 -10.83 18.35
N PRO A 72 -16.60 -11.42 17.17
CA PRO A 72 -16.16 -10.66 16.00
C PRO A 72 -17.26 -9.71 15.50
N PRO A 73 -16.89 -8.66 14.74
CA PRO A 73 -17.83 -7.86 13.97
C PRO A 73 -18.80 -8.74 13.16
N ALA A 74 -20.05 -8.27 13.04
CA ALA A 74 -21.09 -8.99 12.30
C ALA A 74 -20.66 -9.23 10.84
N GLY A 75 -20.97 -10.41 10.30
CA GLY A 75 -20.64 -10.81 8.94
C GLY A 75 -19.27 -11.46 8.76
N ILE A 76 -18.38 -11.36 9.75
CA ILE A 76 -17.17 -12.20 9.78
C ILE A 76 -17.59 -13.61 10.22
N ASP A 77 -17.44 -14.57 9.31
CA ASP A 77 -17.76 -15.98 9.54
C ASP A 77 -16.65 -16.90 9.02
N THR A 78 -16.93 -18.21 8.92
CA THR A 78 -15.96 -19.21 8.48
C THR A 78 -15.74 -19.23 6.96
N THR A 79 -16.39 -18.33 6.22
CA THR A 79 -16.21 -18.15 4.78
C THR A 79 -15.33 -16.93 4.54
N VAL A 80 -14.50 -16.98 3.50
CA VAL A 80 -13.73 -15.80 3.09
C VAL A 80 -14.68 -14.72 2.59
N ARG A 81 -14.63 -13.54 3.20
CA ARG A 81 -15.43 -12.37 2.85
C ARG A 81 -14.52 -11.23 2.37
N THR A 82 -14.92 -10.51 1.33
CA THR A 82 -14.28 -9.24 0.95
C THR A 82 -14.74 -8.14 1.89
N ILE A 83 -13.82 -7.30 2.34
CA ILE A 83 -14.12 -6.20 3.26
C ILE A 83 -14.55 -4.97 2.46
N THR A 84 -15.77 -4.52 2.70
CA THR A 84 -16.41 -3.42 1.96
C THR A 84 -17.22 -2.52 2.92
N ASP A 85 -17.97 -1.57 2.36
CA ASP A 85 -19.02 -0.79 3.04
C ASP A 85 -20.44 -1.38 2.89
N ALA A 86 -20.55 -2.55 2.26
CA ALA A 86 -21.82 -3.20 2.01
C ALA A 86 -21.77 -4.69 2.39
N GLY A 87 -22.65 -5.11 3.28
CA GLY A 87 -22.80 -6.53 3.61
C GLY A 87 -23.39 -7.34 2.44
N GLY A 88 -23.00 -8.61 2.31
CA GLY A 88 -23.50 -9.48 1.24
C GLY A 88 -23.23 -10.96 1.43
N LEU A 89 -23.50 -11.75 0.39
CA LEU A 89 -23.19 -13.19 0.36
C LEU A 89 -21.71 -13.48 0.12
N THR A 90 -20.92 -12.49 -0.26
CA THR A 90 -19.47 -12.56 -0.47
C THR A 90 -18.70 -11.49 0.30
N ASP A 91 -19.42 -10.52 0.87
CA ASP A 91 -18.86 -9.27 1.37
C ASP A 91 -19.27 -9.03 2.81
N VAL A 92 -18.46 -8.24 3.53
CA VAL A 92 -18.71 -7.84 4.91
C VAL A 92 -18.52 -6.34 5.07
N ASP A 93 -19.54 -5.68 5.63
CA ASP A 93 -19.45 -4.29 6.05
C ASP A 93 -18.73 -4.20 7.40
N LEU A 94 -17.47 -3.74 7.36
CA LEU A 94 -16.70 -3.43 8.55
C LEU A 94 -16.59 -1.93 8.83
N CYS A 95 -17.09 -1.08 7.92
CA CYS A 95 -17.04 0.37 8.10
C CYS A 95 -17.77 0.78 9.38
N VAL A 96 -19.01 0.29 9.54
CA VAL A 96 -19.86 0.68 10.68
C VAL A 96 -19.32 0.14 12.01
N ALA A 97 -18.66 -1.02 11.99
CA ALA A 97 -18.16 -1.66 13.20
C ALA A 97 -16.78 -1.14 13.65
N LEU A 98 -15.90 -0.81 12.71
CA LEU A 98 -14.48 -0.53 13.00
C LEU A 98 -14.11 0.94 12.88
N VAL A 99 -14.67 1.66 11.91
CA VAL A 99 -14.23 3.01 11.56
C VAL A 99 -14.68 4.02 12.62
N SER A 100 -13.87 5.05 12.84
CA SER A 100 -13.96 6.10 13.88
C SER A 100 -13.64 5.67 15.32
N THR A 101 -13.82 4.39 15.66
CA THR A 101 -13.57 3.89 17.03
C THR A 101 -12.25 3.10 17.13
N TYR A 102 -12.03 2.14 16.23
CA TYR A 102 -10.88 1.22 16.29
C TYR A 102 -9.85 1.47 15.20
N ILE A 103 -10.26 2.10 14.10
CA ILE A 103 -9.41 2.56 13.01
C ILE A 103 -9.96 3.86 12.42
N ALA A 104 -9.08 4.73 11.90
CA ALA A 104 -9.49 6.03 11.37
C ALA A 104 -10.28 5.91 10.06
N ASP A 105 -9.84 5.04 9.17
CA ASP A 105 -10.53 4.61 7.95
C ASP A 105 -10.01 3.23 7.55
N LEU A 106 -10.77 2.45 6.77
CA LEU A 106 -10.27 1.17 6.27
C LEU A 106 -9.20 1.41 5.20
N PRO A 107 -8.07 0.69 5.20
CA PRO A 107 -7.09 0.84 4.12
C PRO A 107 -7.61 0.20 2.83
N LEU A 108 -7.21 0.78 1.69
CA LEU A 108 -7.49 0.30 0.34
C LEU A 108 -6.23 -0.32 -0.25
N ASP A 109 -6.38 -1.41 -1.03
CA ASP A 109 -5.25 -1.96 -1.76
C ASP A 109 -4.62 -0.91 -2.69
N PRO A 110 -3.27 -0.77 -2.72
CA PRO A 110 -2.58 0.25 -3.52
C PRO A 110 -2.84 0.15 -5.03
N GLN A 111 -3.38 -0.96 -5.54
CA GLN A 111 -3.74 -1.10 -6.95
C GLN A 111 -5.15 -0.62 -7.29
N THR A 112 -5.97 -0.24 -6.31
CA THR A 112 -7.34 0.26 -6.53
C THR A 112 -7.41 1.60 -7.28
N GLY A 113 -6.29 2.20 -7.69
CA GLY A 113 -6.21 3.51 -8.36
C GLY A 113 -6.98 3.67 -9.69
N THR A 114 -7.64 2.63 -10.21
CA THR A 114 -8.59 2.70 -11.33
C THR A 114 -10.06 2.49 -10.93
N GLU A 115 -10.32 1.97 -9.74
CA GLU A 115 -11.65 1.76 -9.14
C GLU A 115 -11.70 2.32 -7.72
N ALA A 116 -10.99 3.44 -7.48
CA ALA A 116 -10.97 4.07 -6.18
C ALA A 116 -12.42 4.36 -5.78
N PRO A 117 -12.79 4.07 -4.52
CA PRO A 117 -14.17 4.22 -4.08
C PRO A 117 -14.66 5.64 -4.37
N ALA A 118 -15.94 5.74 -4.73
CA ALA A 118 -16.58 7.02 -5.05
C ALA A 118 -16.41 8.07 -3.94
N SER A 119 -16.11 7.61 -2.72
CA SER A 119 -15.77 8.40 -1.55
C SER A 119 -14.46 7.91 -0.92
N SER A 120 -13.65 8.84 -0.41
CA SER A 120 -12.42 8.53 0.33
C SER A 120 -12.68 8.19 1.80
N VAL A 121 -13.93 7.88 2.16
CA VAL A 121 -14.35 7.58 3.54
C VAL A 121 -15.31 6.39 3.50
N CYS A 122 -15.00 5.34 4.25
CA CYS A 122 -15.76 4.09 4.30
C CYS A 122 -17.21 4.28 4.77
N THR A 123 -17.48 5.27 5.63
CA THR A 123 -18.80 5.48 6.25
C THR A 123 -19.75 6.36 5.45
N ASP A 124 -19.38 6.78 4.24
CA ASP A 124 -20.24 7.58 3.39
C ASP A 124 -21.34 6.71 2.77
N ALA A 125 -22.59 7.15 2.84
CA ALA A 125 -23.75 6.39 2.34
C ALA A 125 -23.78 6.21 0.81
N LEU A 126 -22.89 6.92 0.09
CA LEU A 126 -22.67 6.78 -1.35
C LEU A 126 -21.30 6.18 -1.67
N ALA A 127 -20.56 5.72 -0.67
CA ALA A 127 -19.33 4.99 -0.93
C ALA A 127 -19.68 3.69 -1.68
N ASN A 128 -18.82 3.34 -2.62
CA ASN A 128 -18.67 1.99 -3.13
C ASN A 128 -17.29 1.55 -2.64
N TYR A 129 -17.16 1.39 -1.32
CA TYR A 129 -15.89 1.13 -0.64
C TYR A 129 -15.56 -0.35 -0.74
N ASP A 130 -14.56 -0.68 -1.56
CA ASP A 130 -13.99 -2.01 -1.65
C ASP A 130 -12.49 -1.94 -1.32
N THR A 131 -12.11 -2.58 -0.23
CA THR A 131 -10.72 -2.59 0.21
C THR A 131 -9.82 -3.52 -0.60
N GLN A 132 -10.42 -4.49 -1.32
CA GLN A 132 -9.75 -5.66 -1.91
C GLN A 132 -9.00 -6.53 -0.89
N TYR A 133 -9.25 -6.34 0.41
CA TYR A 133 -8.79 -7.23 1.46
C TYR A 133 -9.90 -8.21 1.84
N THR A 134 -9.49 -9.37 2.34
CA THR A 134 -10.43 -10.40 2.77
C THR A 134 -10.25 -10.77 4.23
N VAL A 135 -11.33 -11.19 4.86
CA VAL A 135 -11.35 -11.66 6.24
C VAL A 135 -12.08 -13.00 6.36
N VAL A 136 -11.60 -13.85 7.27
CA VAL A 136 -12.24 -15.11 7.60
C VAL A 136 -11.95 -15.49 9.05
N GLN A 137 -12.93 -16.09 9.70
CA GLN A 137 -12.78 -16.71 11.01
C GLN A 137 -12.40 -18.19 10.87
N SER A 138 -11.43 -18.64 11.65
CA SER A 138 -11.05 -20.05 11.68
C SER A 138 -12.14 -20.92 12.30
N VAL A 139 -12.35 -22.11 11.72
CA VAL A 139 -13.32 -23.08 12.24
C VAL A 139 -12.81 -23.64 13.57
N GLY A 140 -13.53 -23.34 14.66
CA GLY A 140 -13.29 -23.95 15.98
C GLY A 140 -12.49 -23.10 16.98
N ASP A 141 -11.72 -22.10 16.53
CA ASP A 141 -10.75 -21.41 17.42
C ASP A 141 -10.97 -19.88 17.57
N ASN A 142 -12.05 -19.31 17.04
CA ASN A 142 -12.36 -17.85 17.10
C ASN A 142 -11.24 -16.93 16.57
N ARG A 143 -10.23 -17.48 15.88
CA ARG A 143 -9.09 -16.75 15.34
C ARG A 143 -9.49 -16.06 14.04
N ILE A 144 -9.07 -14.82 13.87
CA ILE A 144 -9.36 -14.04 12.68
C ILE A 144 -8.14 -14.02 11.78
N THR A 145 -8.38 -14.24 10.49
CA THR A 145 -7.36 -14.14 9.45
C THR A 145 -7.75 -13.03 8.48
N VAL A 146 -6.84 -12.09 8.25
CA VAL A 146 -6.97 -11.06 7.22
C VAL A 146 -5.91 -11.32 6.14
N ALA A 147 -6.30 -11.25 4.88
CA ALA A 147 -5.42 -11.53 3.75
C ALA A 147 -5.53 -10.47 2.66
N ALA A 148 -4.42 -10.29 1.93
CA ALA A 148 -4.34 -9.51 0.69
C ALA A 148 -4.24 -10.47 -0.50
N PRO A 149 -5.34 -10.76 -1.21
CA PRO A 149 -5.37 -11.70 -2.34
C PRO A 149 -4.48 -11.27 -3.50
N ASP A 150 -4.39 -9.96 -3.75
CA ASP A 150 -3.65 -9.37 -4.88
C ASP A 150 -2.17 -9.10 -4.58
N ALA A 151 -1.59 -9.86 -3.65
CA ALA A 151 -0.16 -9.79 -3.35
C ALA A 151 0.68 -10.09 -4.61
N GLU A 152 1.63 -9.21 -4.89
CA GLU A 152 2.44 -9.28 -6.11
C GLU A 152 3.65 -10.20 -5.94
N LEU A 153 4.31 -10.54 -7.06
CA LEU A 153 5.52 -11.37 -7.10
C LEU A 153 5.34 -12.80 -6.55
N GLY A 154 4.10 -13.30 -6.50
CA GLY A 154 3.77 -14.64 -5.99
C GLY A 154 3.89 -14.77 -4.48
N GLU A 155 3.93 -13.64 -3.75
CA GLU A 155 3.88 -13.65 -2.29
C GLU A 155 2.46 -13.95 -1.78
N VAL A 156 2.37 -14.53 -0.59
CA VAL A 156 1.11 -14.66 0.14
C VAL A 156 1.19 -13.78 1.38
N ILE A 157 0.30 -12.80 1.46
CA ILE A 157 0.24 -11.84 2.58
C ILE A 157 -1.03 -12.13 3.36
N THR A 158 -0.86 -12.70 4.55
CA THR A 158 -1.94 -13.05 5.47
C THR A 158 -1.44 -12.91 6.91
N VAL A 159 -2.33 -12.49 7.81
CA VAL A 159 -2.04 -12.41 9.24
C VAL A 159 -3.21 -13.02 9.99
N THR A 160 -2.89 -13.91 10.94
CA THR A 160 -3.87 -14.58 11.79
C THR A 160 -3.57 -14.31 13.26
N ARG A 161 -4.59 -13.95 14.04
CA ARG A 161 -4.51 -13.88 15.49
C ARG A 161 -5.64 -14.67 16.11
#